data_AF-A0AAD4RW99-F1
#
_entry.id   AF-A0AAD4RW99-F1
#
_cell.length_a   1.000
_cell.length_b   1.000
_cell.length_c   1.000
_cell.angle_alpha   90.00
_cell.angle_beta   90.00
_cell.angle_gamma   90.00
#
_symmetry.space_group_name_H-M   'P 1'
#
loop_
_entity.id
_entity.type
_entity.pdbx_description
1 polymer ?
#
loop_
_entity_poly.entity_id
_entity_poly.type
_entity_poly.pdbx_seq_one_letter_code
_entity_poly.pdbx_strand_id
1 'polypeptide(L)'
;MSDGKESKYAYKFLRFFKRTYRIKEAEPPSDIKEAFLKYSEGKNLMTSDQLLNFLINFQRESDAKIEDADKIISHILQTRHHIAKFTRSNTLTLDDFYHYLFDQHLNFPINPQVCQDMTAPLSHYFIYTGHNSYLTGNQLNSESSCVPIINALKNGVRVIELDIWPNSAEDDIKVYHGRTLTSPVKFIDCLKAIKEHAFVASEYPLVVTLEDHLTPELQAKAAEMITQTLKDVLFTSLECLEEFPSPEALKGKILLSTKPPKEYLYSKAFDEEKKDLCENEELHEEVIENKNEKQVIEDKNDIDSEDSEDSSGESEDTDSSEGKLCSLGVHKYKSLIAIHAKKHKGGLTKSLKLDPSKVERLSLSEQQLEKGSENHGTELVRFTQRNLLRIYPKGTRFNSSNYNPMIGWMHGAQMVAFNMQGYGKRLWAMQGLFRSNGGCGYVKKPDFLMTMDEGNKVFDPEEKLPVKTCLKVRVYMSDGWRLDFKPTHFDTYSPPDFYVKVHIVGVPADAKKFKTETLDNTWIPVWNQEFSFPLTVPELAILRLEVRDHDTGEKDDFGGQICLPVRDLRPGIRTVPLHDRDGKNFNSTRLLMRFEFV
;
A
#
# COMPACT_ATOMS: atom_id res chain seq x y z
N MET A 1 -20.03 -0.78 -44.04
CA MET A 1 -19.49 0.59 -43.99
C MET A 1 -20.53 1.43 -43.27
N SER A 2 -20.36 1.61 -41.96
CA SER A 2 -21.14 2.58 -41.18
C SER A 2 -20.38 3.89 -41.31
N ASP A 3 -20.98 4.94 -41.87
CA ASP A 3 -20.47 6.30 -41.71
C ASP A 3 -20.31 6.54 -40.20
N GLY A 4 -19.06 6.68 -39.73
CA GLY A 4 -18.78 6.93 -38.32
C GLY A 4 -19.51 8.19 -37.88
N LYS A 5 -20.16 8.15 -36.71
CA LYS A 5 -20.85 9.33 -36.16
C LYS A 5 -19.82 10.44 -35.92
N GLU A 6 -19.81 11.43 -36.79
CA GLU A 6 -18.88 12.55 -36.71
C GLU A 6 -19.50 13.65 -35.83
N SER A 7 -18.88 13.93 -34.68
CA SER A 7 -19.36 14.96 -33.75
C SER A 7 -18.59 16.26 -33.94
N LYS A 8 -19.31 17.40 -34.07
CA LYS A 8 -18.71 18.73 -34.18
C LYS A 8 -18.73 19.44 -32.83
N TYR A 9 -17.57 19.94 -32.40
CA TYR A 9 -17.40 20.66 -31.14
C TYR A 9 -16.95 22.09 -31.41
N ALA A 10 -17.60 23.07 -30.77
CA ALA A 10 -17.28 24.47 -30.92
C ALA A 10 -16.71 25.05 -29.63
N TYR A 11 -15.49 25.59 -29.69
CA TYR A 11 -14.81 26.27 -28.60
C TYR A 11 -14.88 27.78 -28.83
N LYS A 12 -15.26 28.54 -27.80
CA LYS A 12 -15.35 30.00 -27.89
C LYS A 12 -13.97 30.61 -27.71
N PHE A 13 -13.52 31.37 -28.69
CA PHE A 13 -12.26 32.11 -28.66
C PHE A 13 -12.57 33.61 -28.77
N LEU A 14 -11.86 34.45 -27.99
CA LEU A 14 -12.01 35.92 -28.02
C LEU A 14 -13.47 36.43 -27.98
N ARG A 15 -14.28 35.90 -27.05
CA ARG A 15 -15.67 36.30 -26.70
C ARG A 15 -16.74 36.17 -27.81
N PHE A 16 -16.38 36.21 -29.09
CA PHE A 16 -17.29 36.19 -30.24
C PHE A 16 -16.92 35.17 -31.33
N PHE A 17 -15.69 34.65 -31.36
CA PHE A 17 -15.26 33.67 -32.37
C PHE A 17 -15.48 32.24 -31.88
N LYS A 18 -15.77 31.33 -32.80
CA LYS A 18 -15.92 29.90 -32.52
C LYS A 18 -14.96 29.11 -33.38
N ARG A 19 -14.09 28.31 -32.76
CA ARG A 19 -13.26 27.32 -33.45
C ARG A 19 -13.97 25.97 -33.37
N THR A 20 -14.14 25.30 -34.50
CA THR A 20 -14.85 24.01 -34.55
C THR A 20 -13.92 22.87 -34.88
N TYR A 21 -14.00 21.80 -34.09
CA TYR A 21 -13.24 20.57 -34.27
C TYR A 21 -14.18 19.43 -34.61
N ARG A 22 -13.76 18.55 -35.51
CA ARG A 22 -14.49 17.32 -35.85
C ARG A 22 -13.81 16.16 -35.16
N ILE A 23 -14.56 15.46 -34.32
CA ILE A 23 -14.08 14.27 -33.65
C ILE A 23 -14.85 13.10 -34.23
N LYS A 24 -14.11 12.21 -34.90
CA LYS A 24 -14.64 10.93 -35.38
C LYS A 24 -14.58 9.94 -34.23
N GLU A 25 -15.62 9.12 -34.08
CA GLU A 25 -15.52 7.94 -33.23
C GLU A 25 -14.37 7.05 -33.73
N ALA A 26 -13.56 6.54 -32.80
CA ALA A 26 -12.45 5.67 -33.16
C ALA A 26 -12.99 4.30 -33.60
N GLU A 27 -12.61 3.87 -34.79
CA GLU A 27 -12.84 2.50 -35.22
C GLU A 27 -11.98 1.52 -34.41
N PRO A 28 -12.39 0.24 -34.31
CA PRO A 28 -11.54 -0.79 -33.73
C PRO A 28 -10.16 -0.83 -34.44
N PRO A 29 -9.05 -0.84 -33.68
CA PRO A 29 -7.71 -1.09 -34.21
C PRO A 29 -7.63 -2.32 -35.13
N SER A 30 -6.73 -2.29 -36.11
CA SER A 30 -6.64 -3.34 -37.15
C SER A 30 -6.38 -4.73 -36.57
N ASP A 31 -5.54 -4.84 -35.55
CA ASP A 31 -5.23 -6.11 -34.89
C ASP A 31 -6.40 -6.65 -34.06
N ILE A 32 -7.28 -5.78 -33.54
CA ILE A 32 -8.56 -6.19 -32.92
C ILE A 32 -9.52 -6.72 -33.99
N LYS A 33 -9.59 -6.07 -35.15
CA LYS A 33 -10.39 -6.55 -36.30
C LYS A 33 -9.88 -7.91 -36.79
N GLU A 34 -8.56 -8.07 -36.90
CA GLU A 34 -7.91 -9.32 -37.27
C GLU A 34 -8.12 -10.42 -36.23
N ALA A 35 -8.04 -10.11 -34.94
CA ALA A 35 -8.34 -11.06 -33.87
C ALA A 35 -9.81 -11.51 -33.95
N PHE A 36 -10.76 -10.59 -34.10
CA PHE A 36 -12.16 -10.94 -34.28
C PHE A 36 -12.35 -11.87 -35.47
N LEU A 37 -11.84 -11.50 -36.65
CA LEU A 37 -11.94 -12.31 -37.88
C LEU A 37 -11.30 -13.69 -37.72
N LYS A 38 -10.15 -13.79 -37.06
CA LYS A 38 -9.46 -15.06 -36.83
C LYS A 38 -10.33 -15.99 -35.96
N TYR A 39 -10.85 -15.50 -34.85
CA TYR A 39 -11.60 -16.33 -33.90
C TYR A 39 -13.08 -16.51 -34.30
N SER A 40 -13.63 -15.67 -35.16
CA SER A 40 -14.93 -15.88 -35.80
C SER A 40 -14.87 -16.76 -37.05
N GLU A 41 -13.69 -17.27 -37.43
CA GLU A 41 -13.44 -18.06 -38.65
C GLU A 41 -13.84 -17.31 -39.93
N GLY A 42 -13.57 -16.00 -39.97
CA GLY A 42 -13.90 -15.12 -41.10
C GLY A 42 -15.38 -14.72 -41.18
N LYS A 43 -16.20 -15.10 -40.19
CA LYS A 43 -17.63 -14.73 -40.12
C LYS A 43 -17.81 -13.36 -39.47
N ASN A 44 -18.96 -12.74 -39.73
CA ASN A 44 -19.33 -11.44 -39.15
C ASN A 44 -19.88 -11.53 -37.72
N LEU A 45 -20.10 -12.75 -37.21
CA LEU A 45 -20.64 -13.04 -35.89
C LEU A 45 -19.71 -14.03 -35.17
N MET A 46 -19.54 -13.83 -33.87
CA MET A 46 -18.76 -14.67 -32.97
C MET A 46 -19.71 -15.37 -31.99
N THR A 47 -19.66 -16.70 -31.96
CA THR A 47 -20.42 -17.55 -31.02
C THR A 47 -19.73 -17.66 -29.66
N SER A 48 -20.40 -18.26 -28.66
CA SER A 48 -19.81 -18.53 -27.35
C SER A 48 -18.57 -19.41 -27.42
N ASP A 49 -18.60 -20.49 -28.21
CA ASP A 49 -17.44 -21.38 -28.40
C ASP A 49 -16.24 -20.64 -29.03
N GLN A 50 -16.52 -19.76 -29.99
CA GLN A 50 -15.50 -18.94 -30.64
C GLN A 50 -14.94 -17.87 -29.69
N LEU A 51 -15.79 -17.26 -28.86
CA LEU A 51 -15.33 -16.33 -27.83
C LEU A 51 -14.50 -17.07 -26.77
N LEU A 52 -14.92 -18.25 -26.32
CA LEU A 52 -14.13 -19.09 -25.41
C LEU A 52 -12.75 -19.40 -25.99
N ASN A 53 -12.70 -19.76 -27.27
CA ASN A 53 -11.44 -19.98 -27.98
C ASN A 53 -10.55 -18.72 -27.97
N PHE A 54 -11.13 -17.52 -28.17
CA PHE A 54 -10.42 -16.26 -28.04
C PHE A 54 -9.91 -16.02 -26.60
N LEU A 55 -10.73 -16.28 -25.57
CA LEU A 55 -10.34 -16.11 -24.17
C LEU A 55 -9.14 -16.99 -23.82
N ILE A 56 -9.17 -18.27 -24.20
CA ILE A 56 -8.09 -19.22 -23.90
C ILE A 56 -6.82 -18.88 -24.71
N ASN A 57 -6.94 -18.71 -26.03
CA ASN A 57 -5.77 -18.68 -26.91
C ASN A 57 -5.21 -17.27 -27.18
N PHE A 58 -6.03 -16.23 -27.10
CA PHE A 58 -5.58 -14.85 -27.26
C PHE A 58 -5.43 -14.12 -25.92
N GLN A 59 -6.43 -14.22 -25.05
CA GLN A 59 -6.40 -13.58 -23.72
C GLN A 59 -5.61 -14.38 -22.67
N ARG A 60 -5.19 -15.60 -23.01
CA ARG A 60 -4.43 -16.53 -22.14
C ARG A 60 -5.17 -16.88 -20.85
N GLU A 61 -6.49 -17.00 -20.93
CA GLU A 61 -7.35 -17.40 -19.82
C GLU A 61 -7.59 -18.91 -19.88
N SER A 62 -6.60 -19.70 -19.46
CA SER A 62 -6.63 -21.16 -19.56
C SER A 62 -7.80 -21.82 -18.82
N ASP A 63 -8.28 -21.18 -17.75
CA ASP A 63 -9.37 -21.71 -16.91
C ASP A 63 -10.75 -21.23 -17.34
N ALA A 64 -10.84 -20.43 -18.41
CA ALA A 64 -12.11 -19.93 -18.93
C ALA A 64 -13.00 -21.08 -19.38
N LYS A 65 -14.30 -20.97 -19.10
CA LYS A 65 -15.30 -21.97 -19.49
C LYS A 65 -16.36 -21.38 -20.40
N ILE A 66 -17.16 -22.24 -21.02
CA ILE A 66 -18.23 -21.82 -21.92
C ILE A 66 -19.25 -20.91 -21.20
N GLU A 67 -19.49 -21.16 -19.91
CA GLU A 67 -20.38 -20.34 -19.09
C GLU A 67 -19.87 -18.91 -18.94
N ASP A 68 -18.55 -18.70 -18.96
CA ASP A 68 -17.96 -17.36 -18.87
C ASP A 68 -18.13 -16.60 -20.19
N ALA A 69 -17.92 -17.28 -21.32
CA ALA A 69 -18.21 -16.72 -22.63
C ALA A 69 -19.71 -16.36 -22.76
N ASP A 70 -20.61 -17.26 -22.37
CA ASP A 70 -22.07 -17.01 -22.39
C ASP A 70 -22.47 -15.83 -21.52
N LYS A 71 -21.89 -15.69 -20.33
CA LYS A 71 -22.11 -14.54 -19.44
C LYS A 71 -21.66 -13.24 -20.10
N ILE A 72 -20.48 -13.22 -20.72
CA ILE A 72 -19.97 -12.05 -21.44
C ILE A 72 -20.92 -11.65 -22.56
N ILE A 73 -21.31 -12.60 -23.42
CA ILE A 73 -22.22 -12.32 -24.55
C ILE A 73 -23.55 -11.80 -24.03
N SER A 74 -24.13 -12.48 -23.05
CA SER A 74 -25.40 -12.08 -22.44
C SER A 74 -25.32 -10.68 -21.84
N HIS A 75 -24.25 -10.36 -21.12
CA HIS A 75 -24.06 -9.05 -20.51
C HIS A 75 -24.02 -7.94 -21.57
N ILE A 76 -23.21 -8.10 -22.61
CA ILE A 76 -23.05 -7.10 -23.67
C ILE A 76 -24.35 -6.91 -24.46
N LEU A 77 -25.05 -7.99 -24.78
CA LEU A 77 -26.34 -7.89 -25.48
C LEU A 77 -27.39 -7.17 -24.63
N GLN A 78 -27.40 -7.41 -23.31
CA GLN A 78 -28.33 -6.76 -22.39
C GLN A 78 -28.04 -5.27 -22.18
N THR A 79 -26.78 -4.87 -22.08
CA THR A 79 -26.39 -3.47 -21.85
C THR A 79 -26.51 -2.61 -23.09
N ARG A 80 -26.30 -3.19 -24.29
CA ARG A 80 -26.29 -2.42 -25.55
C ARG A 80 -27.61 -2.46 -26.31
N HIS A 81 -28.36 -3.56 -26.25
CA HIS A 81 -29.52 -3.78 -27.11
C HIS A 81 -30.79 -4.01 -26.28
N HIS A 82 -31.21 -2.98 -25.53
CA HIS A 82 -32.40 -3.01 -24.66
C HIS A 82 -33.69 -3.55 -25.32
N ILE A 83 -33.84 -3.39 -26.63
CA ILE A 83 -35.03 -3.80 -27.41
C ILE A 83 -34.89 -5.20 -28.04
N ALA A 84 -33.66 -5.72 -28.19
CA ALA A 84 -33.40 -6.99 -28.90
C ALA A 84 -33.29 -8.22 -27.96
N LYS A 85 -33.74 -8.09 -26.71
CA LYS A 85 -33.66 -9.13 -25.66
C LYS A 85 -34.26 -10.50 -26.05
N PHE A 86 -35.12 -10.54 -27.05
CA PHE A 86 -35.89 -11.73 -27.44
C PHE A 86 -35.69 -12.17 -28.89
N THR A 87 -34.83 -11.51 -29.67
CA THR A 87 -34.74 -11.73 -31.14
C THR A 87 -33.35 -11.99 -31.69
N ARG A 88 -32.27 -11.74 -30.94
CA ARG A 88 -30.90 -12.01 -31.41
C ARG A 88 -30.37 -13.37 -30.96
N SER A 89 -29.65 -14.03 -31.86
CA SER A 89 -28.80 -15.17 -31.55
C SER A 89 -27.76 -14.78 -30.49
N ASN A 90 -27.36 -15.74 -29.64
CA ASN A 90 -26.33 -15.59 -28.60
C ASN A 90 -24.93 -15.44 -29.23
N THR A 91 -24.71 -14.33 -29.93
CA THR A 91 -23.54 -14.07 -30.78
C THR A 91 -23.14 -12.60 -30.75
N LEU A 92 -21.85 -12.30 -30.83
CA LEU A 92 -21.31 -10.94 -30.89
C LEU A 92 -21.00 -10.51 -32.31
N THR A 93 -21.37 -9.29 -32.68
CA THR A 93 -20.77 -8.60 -33.83
C THR A 93 -19.38 -8.07 -33.48
N LEU A 94 -18.60 -7.61 -34.47
CA LEU A 94 -17.31 -6.93 -34.22
C LEU A 94 -17.47 -5.74 -33.25
N ASP A 95 -18.55 -4.98 -33.40
CA ASP A 95 -18.83 -3.82 -32.54
C ASP A 95 -19.17 -4.25 -31.10
N ASP A 96 -19.93 -5.34 -30.92
CA ASP A 96 -20.22 -5.90 -29.59
C ASP A 96 -18.96 -6.48 -28.93
N PHE A 97 -18.13 -7.18 -29.69
CA PHE A 97 -16.83 -7.69 -29.24
C PHE A 97 -15.90 -6.54 -28.81
N TYR A 98 -15.86 -5.45 -29.60
CA TYR A 98 -15.07 -4.29 -29.25
C TYR A 98 -15.56 -3.60 -27.97
N HIS A 99 -16.89 -3.53 -27.76
CA HIS A 99 -17.45 -3.03 -26.50
C HIS A 99 -17.11 -3.92 -25.31
N TYR A 100 -17.13 -5.25 -25.48
CA TYR A 100 -16.64 -6.17 -24.45
C TYR A 100 -15.21 -5.85 -24.02
N LEU A 101 -14.32 -5.56 -24.97
CA LEU A 101 -12.93 -5.25 -24.64
C LEU A 101 -12.81 -3.98 -23.79
N PHE A 102 -13.79 -3.07 -23.86
CA PHE A 102 -13.89 -1.85 -23.05
C PHE A 102 -14.59 -2.00 -21.70
N ASP A 103 -15.17 -3.16 -21.41
CA ASP A 103 -15.90 -3.40 -20.18
C ASP A 103 -14.93 -3.59 -19.01
N GLN A 104 -14.95 -2.66 -18.06
CA GLN A 104 -14.04 -2.67 -16.90
C GLN A 104 -14.33 -3.78 -15.88
N HIS A 105 -15.52 -4.39 -15.93
CA HIS A 105 -15.93 -5.45 -15.01
C HIS A 105 -15.69 -6.85 -15.60
N LEU A 106 -15.69 -6.96 -16.93
CA LEU A 106 -15.44 -8.23 -17.63
C LEU A 106 -13.98 -8.36 -18.13
N ASN A 107 -13.34 -7.25 -18.50
CA ASN A 107 -12.01 -7.24 -19.14
C ASN A 107 -10.96 -6.44 -18.36
N PHE A 108 -10.97 -6.59 -17.03
CA PHE A 108 -10.01 -5.97 -16.11
C PHE A 108 -8.57 -6.46 -16.33
N PRO A 109 -7.54 -5.65 -15.99
CA PRO A 109 -6.15 -5.97 -16.29
C PRO A 109 -5.47 -6.86 -15.24
N ILE A 110 -6.05 -6.98 -14.04
CA ILE A 110 -5.54 -7.77 -12.90
C ILE A 110 -6.71 -8.45 -12.19
N ASN A 111 -6.50 -9.64 -11.61
CA ASN A 111 -7.59 -10.38 -10.94
C ASN A 111 -8.17 -9.58 -9.75
N PRO A 112 -9.50 -9.29 -9.71
CA PRO A 112 -10.12 -8.57 -8.61
C PRO A 112 -10.36 -9.43 -7.37
N GLN A 113 -10.11 -10.74 -7.44
CA GLN A 113 -10.29 -11.66 -6.32
C GLN A 113 -8.94 -12.04 -5.69
N VAL A 114 -9.01 -12.43 -4.41
CA VAL A 114 -7.86 -13.00 -3.70
C VAL A 114 -7.51 -14.33 -4.35
N CYS A 115 -6.25 -14.48 -4.77
CA CYS A 115 -5.78 -15.65 -5.50
C CYS A 115 -4.45 -16.21 -4.99
N GLN A 116 -3.74 -15.48 -4.14
CA GLN A 116 -2.49 -15.92 -3.55
C GLN A 116 -2.78 -16.81 -2.33
N ASP A 117 -1.81 -17.66 -1.99
CA ASP A 117 -1.84 -18.42 -0.74
C ASP A 117 -1.82 -17.46 0.46
N MET A 118 -2.82 -17.56 1.34
CA MET A 118 -3.01 -16.72 2.53
C MET A 118 -2.70 -17.47 3.84
N THR A 119 -2.16 -18.68 3.74
CA THR A 119 -1.90 -19.59 4.87
C THR A 119 -0.46 -19.54 5.39
N ALA A 120 0.43 -18.82 4.73
CA ALA A 120 1.81 -18.62 5.19
C ALA A 120 1.88 -17.59 6.34
N PRO A 121 2.98 -17.51 7.11
CA PRO A 121 3.16 -16.53 8.19
C PRO A 121 3.04 -15.08 7.74
N LEU A 122 2.59 -14.15 8.61
CA LEU A 122 2.51 -12.72 8.27
C LEU A 122 3.82 -12.12 7.73
N SER A 123 4.98 -12.63 8.16
CA SER A 123 6.29 -12.19 7.66
C SER A 123 6.48 -12.43 6.17
N HIS A 124 5.68 -13.30 5.55
CA HIS A 124 5.73 -13.66 4.13
C HIS A 124 4.90 -12.74 3.22
N TYR A 125 4.27 -11.70 3.77
CA TYR A 125 3.44 -10.77 3.01
C TYR A 125 3.95 -9.34 3.14
N PHE A 126 3.94 -8.61 2.04
CA PHE A 126 3.88 -7.15 2.09
C PHE A 126 2.49 -6.74 2.60
N ILE A 127 2.44 -5.74 3.48
CA ILE A 127 1.23 -5.32 4.19
C ILE A 127 0.98 -3.84 3.91
N TYR A 128 -0.24 -3.51 3.50
CA TYR A 128 -0.60 -2.14 3.15
C TYR A 128 -0.58 -1.26 4.40
N THR A 129 0.44 -0.40 4.52
CA THR A 129 0.78 0.28 5.79
C THR A 129 0.63 1.81 5.68
N GLY A 130 -0.19 2.39 6.56
CA GLY A 130 -0.27 3.84 6.76
C GLY A 130 0.72 4.36 7.81
N HIS A 131 1.16 5.60 7.65
CA HIS A 131 1.96 6.36 8.63
C HIS A 131 1.14 7.54 9.16
N ASN A 132 1.19 7.79 10.47
CA ASN A 132 0.42 8.85 11.16
C ASN A 132 -1.02 8.96 10.63
N SER A 133 -1.74 7.83 10.70
CA SER A 133 -2.99 7.59 9.95
C SER A 133 -4.15 8.49 10.37
N TYR A 134 -3.97 9.26 11.44
CA TYR A 134 -4.92 10.22 11.97
C TYR A 134 -4.79 11.61 11.34
N LEU A 135 -3.68 11.92 10.65
CA LEU A 135 -3.44 13.25 10.08
C LEU A 135 -4.24 13.52 8.81
N THR A 136 -4.86 14.69 8.74
CA THR A 136 -5.62 15.18 7.57
C THR A 136 -4.74 15.86 6.52
N GLY A 137 -3.51 16.24 6.88
CA GLY A 137 -2.58 16.92 5.97
C GLY A 137 -1.12 16.81 6.39
N ASN A 138 -0.47 17.96 6.56
CA ASN A 138 0.95 18.08 6.89
C ASN A 138 1.25 17.64 8.35
N GLN A 139 2.53 17.37 8.64
CA GLN A 139 2.99 16.85 9.93
C GLN A 139 3.08 17.91 11.04
N LEU A 140 2.92 19.21 10.74
CA LEU A 140 3.22 20.28 11.71
C LEU A 140 2.00 20.96 12.31
N ASN A 141 0.95 21.21 11.51
CA ASN A 141 -0.19 22.02 11.93
C ASN A 141 -1.53 21.60 11.30
N SER A 142 -1.58 20.43 10.65
CA SER A 142 -2.86 19.90 10.16
C SER A 142 -3.70 19.33 11.30
N GLU A 143 -4.99 19.11 11.03
CA GLU A 143 -5.86 18.51 12.03
C GLU A 143 -5.69 16.99 12.11
N SER A 144 -5.91 16.43 13.29
CA SER A 144 -6.08 14.98 13.47
C SER A 144 -7.57 14.63 13.48
N SER A 145 -7.94 13.54 12.81
CA SER A 145 -9.33 13.10 12.69
C SER A 145 -9.43 11.59 12.49
N CYS A 146 -10.61 11.03 12.69
CA CYS A 146 -10.92 9.66 12.31
C CYS A 146 -11.09 9.50 10.79
N VAL A 147 -11.37 10.57 10.05
CA VAL A 147 -11.66 10.50 8.60
C VAL A 147 -10.54 9.86 7.78
N PRO A 148 -9.26 10.23 7.94
CA PRO A 148 -8.17 9.60 7.20
C PRO A 148 -8.00 8.11 7.55
N ILE A 149 -8.25 7.71 8.81
CA ILE A 149 -8.27 6.30 9.24
C ILE A 149 -9.36 5.53 8.49
N ILE A 150 -10.59 6.07 8.48
CA ILE A 150 -11.74 5.46 7.79
C ILE A 150 -11.44 5.30 6.30
N ASN A 151 -10.90 6.33 5.66
CA ASN A 151 -10.55 6.30 4.24
C ASN A 151 -9.44 5.29 3.95
N ALA A 152 -8.41 5.21 4.79
CA ALA A 152 -7.35 4.21 4.68
C ALA A 152 -7.92 2.79 4.73
N LEU A 153 -8.78 2.50 5.72
CA LEU A 153 -9.41 1.17 5.88
C LEU A 153 -10.31 0.81 4.69
N LYS A 154 -11.13 1.75 4.19
CA LYS A 154 -11.97 1.56 2.99
C LYS A 154 -11.17 1.34 1.71
N ASN A 155 -9.93 1.82 1.66
CA ASN A 155 -8.99 1.60 0.56
C ASN A 155 -8.11 0.35 0.73
N GLY A 156 -8.37 -0.48 1.75
CA GLY A 156 -7.67 -1.74 1.96
C GLY A 156 -6.38 -1.65 2.79
N VAL A 157 -6.07 -0.51 3.43
CA VAL A 157 -4.91 -0.40 4.36
C VAL A 157 -5.10 -1.35 5.54
N ARG A 158 -4.04 -2.09 5.89
CA ARG A 158 -4.02 -3.15 6.93
C ARG A 158 -3.10 -2.86 8.11
N VAL A 159 -2.37 -1.73 8.09
CA VAL A 159 -1.66 -1.21 9.26
C VAL A 159 -2.03 0.24 9.48
N ILE A 160 -2.58 0.55 10.66
CA ILE A 160 -2.96 1.90 11.08
C ILE A 160 -2.08 2.32 12.26
N GLU A 161 -1.53 3.53 12.18
CA GLU A 161 -0.69 4.11 13.23
C GLU A 161 -1.46 5.16 14.03
N LEU A 162 -1.34 5.08 15.36
CA LEU A 162 -1.87 6.04 16.32
C LEU A 162 -0.78 6.42 17.33
N ASP A 163 -0.55 7.72 17.46
CA ASP A 163 0.38 8.26 18.45
C ASP A 163 -0.45 8.70 19.66
N ILE A 164 -0.32 7.97 20.76
CA ILE A 164 -1.18 8.15 21.93
C ILE A 164 -0.45 8.97 23.00
N TRP A 165 -1.11 10.04 23.44
CA TRP A 165 -0.57 11.02 24.37
C TRP A 165 -1.60 11.33 25.47
N PRO A 166 -1.14 11.70 26.68
CA PRO A 166 -2.01 12.27 27.71
C PRO A 166 -2.72 13.53 27.20
N ASN A 167 -3.96 13.74 27.64
CA ASN A 167 -4.61 15.03 27.51
C ASN A 167 -4.01 16.05 28.50
N SER A 168 -4.42 17.31 28.39
CA SER A 168 -3.88 18.39 29.23
C SER A 168 -4.20 18.26 30.73
N ALA A 169 -5.18 17.43 31.09
CA ALA A 169 -5.54 17.13 32.47
C ALA A 169 -4.92 15.81 32.97
N GLU A 170 -4.15 15.12 32.12
CA GLU A 170 -3.51 13.82 32.35
C GLU A 170 -4.47 12.69 32.80
N ASP A 171 -5.76 12.85 32.56
CA ASP A 171 -6.81 11.91 32.96
C ASP A 171 -7.42 11.15 31.77
N ASP A 172 -7.10 11.51 30.51
CA ASP A 172 -7.62 10.88 29.30
C ASP A 172 -6.62 10.85 28.14
N ILE A 173 -6.93 10.08 27.09
CA ILE A 173 -5.99 9.79 25.99
C ILE A 173 -6.41 10.48 24.69
N LYS A 174 -5.45 11.19 24.09
CA LYS A 174 -5.58 11.84 22.78
C LYS A 174 -4.65 11.19 21.76
N VAL A 175 -5.00 11.37 20.49
CA VAL A 175 -4.18 11.00 19.34
C VAL A 175 -3.83 12.25 18.55
N TYR A 176 -2.52 12.51 18.40
CA TYR A 176 -1.98 13.61 17.60
C TYR A 176 -0.47 13.46 17.44
N HIS A 177 0.14 14.27 16.56
CA HIS A 177 1.57 14.28 16.38
C HIS A 177 2.23 15.12 17.47
N GLY A 178 2.87 14.46 18.43
CA GLY A 178 3.48 15.09 19.60
C GLY A 178 4.47 16.20 19.25
N ARG A 179 4.60 17.19 20.14
CA ARG A 179 5.52 18.33 19.99
C ARG A 179 5.29 19.16 18.70
N THR A 180 4.08 19.10 18.13
CA THR A 180 3.66 19.92 16.98
C THR A 180 2.39 20.71 17.28
N LEU A 181 1.90 21.49 16.30
CA LEU A 181 0.66 22.25 16.38
C LEU A 181 -0.55 21.48 15.79
N THR A 182 -0.41 20.18 15.56
CA THR A 182 -1.53 19.36 15.08
C THR A 182 -2.64 19.29 16.11
N SER A 183 -3.90 19.46 15.68
CA SER A 183 -5.03 19.36 16.61
C SER A 183 -5.28 17.89 17.00
N PRO A 184 -5.69 17.60 18.24
CA PRO A 184 -5.88 16.23 18.69
C PRO A 184 -7.29 15.68 18.41
N VAL A 185 -7.37 14.36 18.27
CA VAL A 185 -8.61 13.57 18.25
C VAL A 185 -8.64 12.61 19.45
N LYS A 186 -9.82 12.25 19.96
CA LYS A 186 -9.92 11.34 21.11
C LYS A 186 -9.55 9.91 20.70
N PHE A 187 -8.78 9.22 21.53
CA PHE A 187 -8.38 7.84 21.26
C PHE A 187 -9.59 6.89 21.10
N ILE A 188 -10.63 7.08 21.92
CA ILE A 188 -11.85 6.26 21.83
C ILE A 188 -12.57 6.39 20.48
N ASP A 189 -12.53 7.57 19.87
CA ASP A 189 -13.20 7.80 18.58
C ASP A 189 -12.42 7.09 17.46
N CYS A 190 -11.08 7.10 17.53
CA CYS A 190 -10.23 6.31 16.63
C CYS A 190 -10.50 4.80 16.77
N LEU A 191 -10.59 4.28 17.99
CA LEU A 191 -10.88 2.85 18.23
C LEU A 191 -12.26 2.45 17.68
N LYS A 192 -13.28 3.29 17.86
CA LYS A 192 -14.63 3.05 17.30
C LYS A 192 -14.60 3.04 15.78
N ALA A 193 -13.96 4.03 15.16
CA ALA A 193 -13.80 4.10 13.71
C ALA A 193 -13.04 2.88 13.16
N ILE A 194 -11.99 2.45 13.84
CA ILE A 194 -11.24 1.23 13.50
C ILE A 194 -12.16 0.02 13.57
N LYS A 195 -12.89 -0.18 14.68
CA LYS A 195 -13.78 -1.33 14.83
C LYS A 195 -14.84 -1.41 13.73
N GLU A 196 -15.45 -0.27 13.40
CA GLU A 196 -16.53 -0.20 12.41
C GLU A 196 -16.03 -0.49 10.98
N HIS A 197 -14.81 -0.09 10.65
CA HIS A 197 -14.31 -0.14 9.28
C HIS A 197 -13.18 -1.12 9.02
N ALA A 198 -12.65 -1.79 10.06
CA ALA A 198 -11.50 -2.68 9.96
C ALA A 198 -11.66 -3.71 8.84
N PHE A 199 -12.86 -4.27 8.65
CA PHE A 199 -13.08 -5.38 7.73
C PHE A 199 -13.99 -5.06 6.53
N VAL A 200 -14.20 -3.77 6.22
CA VAL A 200 -15.07 -3.34 5.11
C VAL A 200 -14.48 -3.67 3.74
N ALA A 201 -13.18 -3.44 3.56
CA ALA A 201 -12.50 -3.69 2.28
C ALA A 201 -11.79 -5.05 2.22
N SER A 202 -11.55 -5.70 3.37
CA SER A 202 -10.78 -6.93 3.47
C SER A 202 -11.10 -7.66 4.77
N GLU A 203 -11.26 -8.98 4.72
CA GLU A 203 -11.50 -9.83 5.90
C GLU A 203 -10.21 -10.16 6.66
N TYR A 204 -9.04 -9.90 6.06
CA TYR A 204 -7.74 -10.21 6.64
C TYR A 204 -7.39 -9.27 7.80
N PRO A 205 -6.48 -9.70 8.70
CA PRO A 205 -6.19 -8.99 9.93
C PRO A 205 -5.86 -7.51 9.74
N LEU A 206 -6.13 -6.72 10.77
CA LEU A 206 -5.69 -5.34 10.89
C LEU A 206 -4.64 -5.23 11.98
N VAL A 207 -3.51 -4.58 11.71
CA VAL A 207 -2.51 -4.23 12.74
C VAL A 207 -2.69 -2.77 13.14
N VAL A 208 -2.83 -2.50 14.43
CA VAL A 208 -2.81 -1.14 14.97
C VAL A 208 -1.46 -0.94 15.67
N THR A 209 -0.61 -0.09 15.09
CA THR A 209 0.66 0.29 15.72
C THR A 209 0.44 1.48 16.62
N LEU A 210 0.81 1.35 17.89
CA LEU A 210 0.72 2.43 18.87
C LEU A 210 2.11 3.03 19.09
N GLU A 211 2.25 4.35 18.92
CA GLU A 211 3.37 5.10 19.47
C GLU A 211 2.97 5.60 20.85
N ASP A 212 3.44 4.90 21.87
CA ASP A 212 2.99 5.04 23.25
C ASP A 212 3.82 6.06 24.04
N HIS A 213 3.19 7.17 24.42
CA HIS A 213 3.74 8.23 25.28
C HIS A 213 2.96 8.36 26.60
N LEU A 214 2.27 7.31 27.04
CA LEU A 214 1.39 7.32 28.20
C LEU A 214 2.13 6.99 29.51
N THR A 215 1.60 7.51 30.62
CA THR A 215 1.96 7.04 31.97
C THR A 215 1.42 5.64 32.22
N PRO A 216 1.92 4.89 33.22
CA PRO A 216 1.40 3.59 33.61
C PRO A 216 -0.12 3.54 33.87
N GLU A 217 -0.67 4.58 34.51
CA GLU A 217 -2.11 4.70 34.79
C GLU A 217 -2.91 4.86 33.49
N LEU A 218 -2.40 5.70 32.57
CA LEU A 218 -3.02 5.89 31.27
C LEU A 218 -2.84 4.67 30.36
N GLN A 219 -1.77 3.87 30.50
CA GLN A 219 -1.64 2.56 29.84
C GLN A 219 -2.71 1.58 30.33
N ALA A 220 -2.99 1.56 31.64
CA ALA A 220 -4.07 0.75 32.20
C ALA A 220 -5.43 1.19 31.62
N LYS A 221 -5.68 2.51 31.55
CA LYS A 221 -6.87 3.08 30.92
C LYS A 221 -6.96 2.73 29.43
N ALA A 222 -5.85 2.81 28.70
CA ALA A 222 -5.78 2.42 27.29
C ALA A 222 -6.16 0.95 27.11
N ALA A 223 -5.63 0.06 27.95
CA ALA A 223 -5.95 -1.35 27.92
C ALA A 223 -7.45 -1.61 28.14
N GLU A 224 -8.07 -0.87 29.07
CA GLU A 224 -9.51 -0.93 29.28
C GLU A 224 -10.29 -0.46 28.05
N MET A 225 -9.97 0.72 27.51
CA MET A 225 -10.64 1.29 26.33
C MET A 225 -10.55 0.36 25.11
N ILE A 226 -9.36 -0.19 24.85
CA ILE A 226 -9.12 -1.16 23.77
C ILE A 226 -9.97 -2.41 23.99
N THR A 227 -9.88 -3.03 25.18
CA THR A 227 -10.61 -4.27 25.48
C THR A 227 -12.11 -4.09 25.36
N GLN A 228 -12.66 -3.00 25.92
CA GLN A 228 -14.09 -2.70 25.89
C GLN A 228 -14.59 -2.35 24.48
N THR A 229 -13.76 -1.67 23.69
CA THR A 229 -14.16 -1.28 22.33
C THR A 229 -14.04 -2.46 21.39
N LEU A 230 -12.86 -3.07 21.27
CA LEU A 230 -12.57 -4.09 20.26
C LEU A 230 -13.12 -5.47 20.61
N LYS A 231 -13.24 -5.83 21.90
CA LYS A 231 -13.87 -7.07 22.37
C LYS A 231 -13.35 -8.31 21.62
N ASP A 232 -14.25 -9.03 20.95
CA ASP A 232 -14.05 -10.29 20.25
C ASP A 232 -13.18 -10.19 18.99
N VAL A 233 -13.03 -9.00 18.41
CA VAL A 233 -12.14 -8.80 17.26
C VAL A 233 -10.69 -8.55 17.69
N LEU A 234 -10.42 -8.25 18.96
CA LEU A 234 -9.04 -8.11 19.45
C LEU A 234 -8.36 -9.48 19.52
N PHE A 235 -7.17 -9.59 18.95
CA PHE A 235 -6.29 -10.74 19.12
C PHE A 235 -5.19 -10.41 20.14
N THR A 236 -5.01 -11.31 21.09
CA THR A 236 -3.97 -11.23 22.12
C THR A 236 -3.14 -12.52 22.08
N SER A 237 -1.84 -12.41 22.36
CA SER A 237 -0.95 -13.57 22.53
C SER A 237 -0.36 -13.51 23.93
N LEU A 238 -0.59 -14.56 24.72
CA LEU A 238 -0.04 -14.66 26.09
C LEU A 238 1.44 -15.07 26.09
N GLU A 239 1.92 -15.67 25.00
CA GLU A 239 3.28 -16.21 24.87
C GLU A 239 4.04 -15.54 23.73
N CYS A 240 5.39 -15.61 23.80
CA CYS A 240 6.24 -15.22 22.70
C CYS A 240 6.05 -16.20 21.54
N LEU A 241 5.62 -15.66 20.40
CA LEU A 241 5.38 -16.46 19.20
C LEU A 241 6.72 -16.87 18.56
N GLU A 242 6.91 -18.16 18.29
CA GLU A 242 8.04 -18.62 17.47
C GLU A 242 7.86 -18.22 15.99
N GLU A 243 6.62 -18.09 15.53
CA GLU A 243 6.28 -17.69 14.16
C GLU A 243 4.99 -16.88 14.17
N PHE A 244 4.86 -15.92 13.24
CA PHE A 244 3.61 -15.18 13.12
C PHE A 244 2.51 -16.08 12.55
N PRO A 245 1.28 -16.04 13.09
CA PRO A 245 0.13 -16.68 12.46
C PRO A 245 -0.10 -16.13 11.05
N SER A 246 -0.83 -16.87 10.23
CA SER A 246 -1.13 -16.48 8.86
C SER A 246 -2.24 -15.43 8.77
N PRO A 247 -2.32 -14.65 7.66
CA PRO A 247 -3.49 -13.82 7.39
C PRO A 247 -4.80 -14.61 7.47
N GLU A 248 -4.82 -15.85 6.95
CA GLU A 248 -6.01 -16.71 6.98
C GLU A 248 -6.44 -17.05 8.43
N ALA A 249 -5.49 -17.44 9.28
CA ALA A 249 -5.76 -17.79 10.68
C ALA A 249 -6.24 -16.59 11.52
N LEU A 250 -5.93 -15.37 11.08
CA LEU A 250 -6.24 -14.12 11.77
C LEU A 250 -7.38 -13.32 11.11
N LYS A 251 -8.18 -13.94 10.23
CA LYS A 251 -9.35 -13.29 9.64
C LYS A 251 -10.28 -12.70 10.71
N GLY A 252 -10.72 -11.47 10.46
CA GLY A 252 -11.59 -10.72 11.38
C GLY A 252 -10.92 -10.29 12.68
N LYS A 253 -9.58 -10.36 12.79
CA LYS A 253 -8.83 -9.98 14.00
C LYS A 253 -8.05 -8.68 13.85
N ILE A 254 -7.93 -7.97 14.97
CA ILE A 254 -7.16 -6.75 15.15
C ILE A 254 -6.02 -7.05 16.12
N LEU A 255 -4.79 -6.78 15.69
CA LEU A 255 -3.57 -7.03 16.45
C LEU A 255 -2.97 -5.69 16.89
N LEU A 256 -2.56 -5.60 18.15
CA LEU A 256 -1.78 -4.45 18.62
C LEU A 256 -0.29 -4.67 18.44
N SER A 257 0.40 -3.64 17.98
CA SER A 257 1.85 -3.62 17.80
C SER A 257 2.47 -2.42 18.50
N THR A 258 3.17 -2.62 19.61
CA THR A 258 3.88 -1.55 20.32
C THR A 258 5.10 -2.09 21.08
N LYS A 259 5.89 -1.20 21.67
CA LYS A 259 6.98 -1.56 22.57
C LYS A 259 6.36 -2.04 23.90
N PRO A 260 6.76 -3.20 24.42
CA PRO A 260 6.33 -3.62 25.75
C PRO A 260 6.77 -2.62 26.83
N PRO A 261 5.94 -2.35 27.86
CA PRO A 261 6.35 -1.56 29.02
C PRO A 261 7.60 -2.12 29.71
N LYS A 262 8.42 -1.25 30.31
CA LYS A 262 9.66 -1.63 31.00
C LYS A 262 9.36 -2.26 32.37
N GLU A 263 9.47 -3.57 32.49
CA GLU A 263 9.18 -4.29 33.76
C GLU A 263 10.11 -3.93 34.94
N TYR A 264 11.35 -3.50 34.67
CA TYR A 264 12.38 -3.28 35.70
C TYR A 264 12.20 -2.00 36.55
N LEU A 265 11.27 -1.12 36.19
CA LEU A 265 10.89 0.01 37.05
C LEU A 265 9.94 -0.44 38.17
N TYR A 266 9.21 -1.53 37.98
CA TYR A 266 8.23 -2.04 38.94
C TYR A 266 8.82 -3.01 39.96
N SER A 267 9.93 -3.69 39.63
CA SER A 267 10.65 -4.55 40.59
C SER A 267 11.41 -3.76 41.64
N LYS A 268 11.87 -2.54 41.32
CA LYS A 268 12.52 -1.65 42.30
C LYS A 268 11.56 -1.17 43.39
N ALA A 269 10.31 -0.86 43.04
CA ALA A 269 9.28 -0.51 44.01
C ALA A 269 8.98 -1.68 44.98
N PHE A 270 9.02 -2.92 44.48
CA PHE A 270 8.87 -4.14 45.32
C PHE A 270 10.10 -4.44 46.20
N ASP A 271 11.31 -4.14 45.72
CA ASP A 271 12.55 -4.35 46.48
C ASP A 271 12.80 -3.24 47.53
N GLU A 272 12.30 -2.01 47.28
CA GLU A 272 12.29 -0.91 48.24
C GLU A 272 11.23 -1.15 49.35
N GLU A 273 10.02 -1.63 49.02
CA GLU A 273 9.02 -2.05 50.02
C GLU A 273 9.49 -3.23 50.88
N LYS A 274 10.35 -4.12 50.36
CA LYS A 274 10.93 -5.22 51.14
C LYS A 274 12.02 -4.77 52.11
N LYS A 275 12.70 -3.66 51.82
CA LYS A 275 13.68 -3.06 52.73
C LYS A 275 12.98 -2.35 53.90
N ASP A 276 11.86 -1.68 53.66
CA ASP A 276 11.10 -1.00 54.73
C ASP A 276 10.39 -1.95 55.71
N LEU A 277 10.25 -3.23 55.37
CA LEU A 277 9.72 -4.27 56.27
C LEU A 277 10.82 -5.03 57.06
N CYS A 278 12.10 -4.73 56.84
CA CYS A 278 13.22 -5.41 57.48
C CYS A 278 14.23 -4.48 58.17
N GLU A 279 13.86 -3.23 58.50
CA GLU A 279 14.68 -2.36 59.36
C GLU A 279 14.11 -2.31 60.79
N ASN A 280 14.31 -3.40 61.53
CA ASN A 280 14.39 -3.40 62.98
C ASN A 280 15.20 -4.63 63.42
N GLU A 281 16.53 -4.51 63.37
CA GLU A 281 17.53 -5.07 64.30
C GLU A 281 18.95 -4.91 63.70
N GLU A 282 19.74 -4.02 64.33
CA GLU A 282 21.19 -4.05 64.62
C GLU A 282 22.21 -4.64 63.61
N LEU A 283 23.49 -4.24 63.47
CA LEU A 283 24.43 -3.20 63.93
C LEU A 283 25.75 -3.48 63.15
N HIS A 284 26.50 -2.43 62.76
CA HIS A 284 27.95 -2.39 62.38
C HIS A 284 28.43 -3.27 61.18
N GLU A 285 29.37 -2.91 60.31
CA GLU A 285 30.59 -2.11 60.43
C GLU A 285 31.20 -1.79 59.02
N GLU A 286 31.77 -0.59 58.89
CA GLU A 286 32.95 -0.15 58.09
C GLU A 286 33.09 -0.34 56.54
N VAL A 287 32.92 0.80 55.85
CA VAL A 287 33.86 1.52 54.94
C VAL A 287 35.11 0.77 54.42
N ILE A 288 35.30 0.79 53.09
CA ILE A 288 36.52 1.26 52.39
C ILE A 288 36.17 1.56 50.91
N GLU A 289 36.39 2.82 50.51
CA GLU A 289 36.44 3.28 49.12
C GLU A 289 37.63 2.64 48.39
N ASN A 290 37.50 2.36 47.10
CA ASN A 290 38.57 2.70 46.16
C ASN A 290 38.08 2.94 44.74
N LYS A 291 38.53 4.09 44.23
CA LYS A 291 38.22 4.71 42.95
C LYS A 291 39.12 4.17 41.82
N ASN A 292 38.57 4.26 40.62
CA ASN A 292 39.21 4.54 39.33
C ASN A 292 40.12 3.49 38.71
N GLU A 293 39.74 3.07 37.50
CA GLU A 293 40.62 3.18 36.32
C GLU A 293 39.77 3.43 35.06
N LYS A 294 39.90 4.65 34.51
CA LYS A 294 39.47 5.01 33.16
C LYS A 294 40.63 4.66 32.22
N GLN A 295 40.37 3.88 31.18
CA GLN A 295 41.23 3.86 29.98
C GLN A 295 40.46 4.38 28.77
N VAL A 296 41.16 5.27 28.08
CA VAL A 296 40.80 6.08 26.92
C VAL A 296 41.04 5.27 25.65
N ILE A 297 40.04 5.21 24.76
CA ILE A 297 40.26 5.03 23.32
C ILE A 297 39.34 6.03 22.61
N GLU A 298 39.96 6.95 21.87
CA GLU A 298 39.37 7.94 20.97
C GLU A 298 39.17 7.37 19.55
N ASP A 299 38.42 8.14 18.76
CA ASP A 299 38.08 8.06 17.32
C ASP A 299 36.82 7.24 16.97
N LYS A 300 35.82 7.73 16.23
CA LYS A 300 35.60 8.98 15.48
C LYS A 300 34.10 9.11 15.15
N ASN A 301 33.56 10.33 15.33
CA ASN A 301 32.42 10.96 14.66
C ASN A 301 31.26 10.09 14.15
N ASP A 302 30.22 9.95 14.99
CA ASP A 302 28.84 9.82 14.53
C ASP A 302 28.03 11.01 15.07
N ILE A 303 27.47 11.79 14.15
CA ILE A 303 26.50 12.85 14.44
C ILE A 303 25.18 12.14 14.76
N ASP A 304 24.95 11.87 16.05
CA ASP A 304 23.64 11.53 16.59
C ASP A 304 23.23 12.64 17.56
N SER A 305 22.53 13.63 17.02
CA SER A 305 21.73 14.57 17.80
C SER A 305 20.43 14.80 17.06
N GLU A 306 19.39 14.09 17.45
CA GLU A 306 18.05 14.62 17.66
C GLU A 306 17.14 13.52 18.25
N ASP A 307 16.47 13.89 19.34
CA ASP A 307 15.32 13.26 19.98
C ASP A 307 15.50 12.00 20.85
N SER A 308 15.70 12.22 22.15
CA SER A 308 14.75 11.82 23.22
C SER A 308 15.33 12.14 24.60
N GLU A 309 15.26 13.41 25.01
CA GLU A 309 15.32 13.77 26.43
C GLU A 309 13.91 13.57 27.02
N ASP A 310 13.71 12.45 27.71
CA ASP A 310 12.60 12.25 28.64
C ASP A 310 13.04 12.81 29.99
N SER A 311 12.56 14.01 30.32
CA SER A 311 12.63 14.57 31.67
C SER A 311 11.36 14.15 32.41
N SER A 312 11.46 13.15 33.28
CA SER A 312 10.40 12.82 34.25
C SER A 312 10.70 13.55 35.55
N GLY A 313 9.86 14.53 35.89
CA GLY A 313 9.83 15.15 37.20
C GLY A 313 9.37 14.16 38.26
N GLU A 314 9.95 14.26 39.44
CA GLU A 314 9.56 13.55 40.65
C GLU A 314 8.19 14.05 41.12
N SER A 315 7.28 13.13 41.43
CA SER A 315 6.04 13.41 42.15
C SER A 315 5.91 12.46 43.34
N GLU A 316 5.59 13.08 44.47
CA GLU A 316 5.55 12.56 45.84
C GLU A 316 4.51 11.47 46.08
N ASP A 317 4.74 10.74 47.17
CA ASP A 317 4.06 9.51 47.62
C ASP A 317 2.53 9.61 47.74
N THR A 318 1.82 8.67 47.10
CA THR A 318 0.40 8.36 47.39
C THR A 318 0.12 6.86 47.50
N ASP A 319 -0.53 6.51 48.61
CA ASP A 319 -1.22 5.28 49.04
C ASP A 319 -0.98 3.93 48.33
N SER A 320 -0.51 2.96 49.13
CA SER A 320 -0.17 1.54 48.83
C SER A 320 -1.21 0.66 48.08
N SER A 321 -2.43 1.16 47.86
CA SER A 321 -3.46 0.44 47.10
C SER A 321 -3.47 0.79 45.60
N GLU A 322 -3.04 2.00 45.24
CA GLU A 322 -3.00 2.48 43.85
C GLU A 322 -1.83 1.86 43.08
N GLY A 323 -0.67 1.66 43.72
CA GLY A 323 0.51 1.03 43.11
C GLY A 323 0.27 -0.42 42.62
N LYS A 324 -0.52 -1.21 43.36
CA LYS A 324 -0.91 -2.58 42.94
C LYS A 324 -1.87 -2.58 41.75
N LEU A 325 -2.82 -1.65 41.71
CA LEU A 325 -3.79 -1.53 40.62
C LEU A 325 -3.09 -1.05 39.33
N CYS A 326 -2.15 -0.10 39.48
CA CYS A 326 -1.30 0.41 38.40
C CYS A 326 -0.42 -0.71 37.80
N SER A 327 0.24 -1.51 38.66
CA SER A 327 1.00 -2.69 38.23
C SER A 327 0.14 -3.70 37.44
N LEU A 328 -1.06 -4.04 37.93
CA LEU A 328 -1.97 -4.96 37.25
C LEU A 328 -2.45 -4.41 35.89
N GLY A 329 -2.70 -3.10 35.82
CA GLY A 329 -3.10 -2.41 34.60
C GLY A 329 -2.03 -2.42 33.50
N VAL A 330 -0.76 -2.22 33.87
CA VAL A 330 0.38 -2.29 32.95
C VAL A 330 0.58 -3.72 32.43
N HIS A 331 0.44 -4.72 33.30
CA HIS A 331 0.44 -6.14 32.88
C HIS A 331 -0.69 -6.44 31.89
N LYS A 332 -1.88 -5.91 32.14
CA LYS A 332 -3.00 -6.03 31.21
C LYS A 332 -2.68 -5.39 29.87
N TYR A 333 -2.18 -4.16 29.84
CA TYR A 333 -1.77 -3.49 28.60
C TYR A 333 -0.73 -4.30 27.83
N LYS A 334 0.32 -4.79 28.50
CA LYS A 334 1.33 -5.66 27.91
C LYS A 334 0.72 -6.93 27.30
N SER A 335 -0.22 -7.57 27.99
CA SER A 335 -0.89 -8.78 27.51
C SER A 335 -1.74 -8.58 26.25
N LEU A 336 -2.13 -7.34 25.92
CA LEU A 336 -2.85 -7.03 24.69
C LEU A 336 -1.93 -6.91 23.47
N ILE A 337 -0.61 -6.81 23.66
CA ILE A 337 0.34 -6.59 22.57
C ILE A 337 0.61 -7.93 21.87
N ALA A 338 0.11 -8.07 20.65
CA ALA A 338 0.31 -9.26 19.84
C ALA A 338 1.65 -9.25 19.07
N ILE A 339 2.15 -8.06 18.73
CA ILE A 339 3.40 -7.89 17.97
C ILE A 339 4.35 -6.98 18.76
N HIS A 340 5.39 -7.56 19.34
CA HIS A 340 6.36 -6.82 20.13
C HIS A 340 7.35 -6.04 19.25
N ALA A 341 7.41 -4.73 19.44
CA ALA A 341 8.39 -3.88 18.79
C ALA A 341 9.72 -3.87 19.58
N LYS A 342 10.82 -4.23 18.92
CA LYS A 342 12.17 -4.19 19.48
C LYS A 342 12.74 -2.77 19.43
N LYS A 343 13.49 -2.37 20.46
CA LYS A 343 14.25 -1.11 20.44
C LYS A 343 15.55 -1.28 19.65
N HIS A 344 15.82 -0.34 18.76
CA HIS A 344 17.12 -0.20 18.12
C HIS A 344 18.14 0.29 19.16
N LYS A 345 18.99 -0.62 19.67
CA LYS A 345 20.06 -0.30 20.62
C LYS A 345 21.37 -0.95 20.16
N GLY A 346 22.43 -0.16 20.02
CA GLY A 346 23.77 -0.65 19.71
C GLY A 346 24.04 -0.98 18.23
N GLY A 347 23.39 -0.24 17.31
CA GLY A 347 23.60 -0.34 15.87
C GLY A 347 22.73 -1.38 15.14
N LEU A 348 22.76 -1.31 13.81
CA LEU A 348 21.92 -2.15 12.94
C LEU A 348 22.31 -3.64 13.01
N THR A 349 23.60 -3.97 13.02
CA THR A 349 24.09 -5.35 13.15
C THR A 349 23.53 -6.07 14.37
N LYS A 350 23.49 -5.41 15.54
CA LYS A 350 22.91 -6.01 16.76
C LYS A 350 21.39 -6.11 16.68
N SER A 351 20.74 -5.15 16.03
CA SER A 351 19.29 -5.11 15.89
C SER A 351 18.75 -6.21 14.97
N LEU A 352 19.49 -6.53 13.90
CA LEU A 352 19.16 -7.59 12.92
C LEU A 352 19.52 -9.01 13.37
N LYS A 353 20.13 -9.17 14.55
CA LYS A 353 20.37 -10.51 15.12
C LYS A 353 19.04 -11.25 15.29
N LEU A 354 18.99 -12.43 14.73
CA LEU A 354 17.85 -13.35 14.80
C LEU A 354 17.82 -14.06 16.15
N ASP A 355 16.61 -14.23 16.67
CA ASP A 355 16.33 -15.09 17.82
C ASP A 355 15.46 -16.27 17.34
N PRO A 356 15.98 -17.51 17.34
CA PRO A 356 15.23 -18.65 16.87
C PRO A 356 14.00 -19.02 17.71
N SER A 357 13.83 -18.49 18.92
CA SER A 357 12.68 -18.81 19.79
C SER A 357 11.60 -17.73 19.81
N LYS A 358 11.76 -16.62 19.07
CA LYS A 358 10.73 -15.58 19.01
C LYS A 358 10.76 -14.75 17.73
N VAL A 359 9.59 -14.32 17.28
CA VAL A 359 9.45 -13.28 16.26
C VAL A 359 9.31 -11.90 16.89
N GLU A 360 9.87 -10.91 16.22
CA GLU A 360 9.85 -9.51 16.65
C GLU A 360 9.55 -8.59 15.47
N ARG A 361 9.21 -7.33 15.78
CA ARG A 361 9.13 -6.25 14.80
C ARG A 361 10.24 -5.22 15.04
N LEU A 362 10.98 -4.86 14.00
CA LEU A 362 11.91 -3.73 14.00
C LEU A 362 11.32 -2.57 13.20
N SER A 363 11.55 -1.33 13.64
CA SER A 363 11.21 -0.12 12.89
C SER A 363 12.47 0.65 12.53
N LEU A 364 12.59 1.10 11.28
CA LEU A 364 13.68 1.96 10.79
C LEU A 364 13.09 3.16 10.04
N SER A 365 13.71 4.33 10.15
CA SER A 365 13.41 5.44 9.26
C SER A 365 13.88 5.12 7.83
N GLU A 366 13.35 5.82 6.83
CA GLU A 366 13.81 5.66 5.43
C GLU A 366 15.32 5.86 5.28
N GLN A 367 15.92 6.76 6.06
CA GLN A 367 17.36 7.06 6.02
C GLN A 367 18.19 5.95 6.67
N GLN A 368 17.70 5.37 7.76
CA GLN A 368 18.32 4.21 8.39
C GLN A 368 18.25 2.99 7.48
N LEU A 369 17.15 2.82 6.75
CA LEU A 369 17.03 1.77 5.74
C LEU A 369 18.00 2.00 4.58
N GLU A 370 18.09 3.21 4.03
CA GLU A 370 19.01 3.54 2.93
C GLU A 370 20.46 3.17 3.31
N LYS A 371 20.94 3.65 4.46
CA LYS A 371 22.26 3.29 4.99
C LYS A 371 22.39 1.79 5.28
N GLY A 372 21.32 1.17 5.78
CA GLY A 372 21.27 -0.25 6.10
C GLY A 372 21.33 -1.14 4.87
N SER A 373 20.69 -0.75 3.76
CA SER A 373 20.69 -1.51 2.51
C SER A 373 22.08 -1.58 1.88
N GLU A 374 22.87 -0.51 2.00
CA GLU A 374 24.24 -0.45 1.45
C GLU A 374 25.22 -1.32 2.24
N ASN A 375 25.04 -1.44 3.56
CA ASN A 375 26.02 -2.08 4.45
C ASN A 375 25.60 -3.47 4.95
N HIS A 376 24.30 -3.78 4.91
CA HIS A 376 23.68 -4.95 5.54
C HIS A 376 22.51 -5.52 4.72
N GLY A 377 22.56 -5.41 3.39
CA GLY A 377 21.46 -5.79 2.49
C GLY A 377 20.98 -7.23 2.68
N THR A 378 21.91 -8.20 2.68
CA THR A 378 21.56 -9.62 2.86
C THR A 378 21.05 -9.92 4.27
N GLU A 379 21.56 -9.24 5.30
CA GLU A 379 21.09 -9.38 6.68
C GLU A 379 19.67 -8.83 6.85
N LEU A 380 19.31 -7.76 6.16
CA LEU A 380 17.94 -7.24 6.11
C LEU A 380 16.99 -8.27 5.47
N VAL A 381 17.37 -8.85 4.32
CA VAL A 381 16.57 -9.91 3.67
C VAL A 381 16.40 -11.10 4.62
N ARG A 382 17.50 -11.56 5.24
CA ARG A 382 17.46 -12.67 6.21
C ARG A 382 16.56 -12.35 7.41
N PHE A 383 16.61 -11.11 7.92
CA PHE A 383 15.75 -10.68 9.02
C PHE A 383 14.27 -10.77 8.64
N THR A 384 13.91 -10.30 7.44
CA THR A 384 12.51 -10.21 6.99
C THR A 384 11.90 -11.53 6.54
N GLN A 385 12.67 -12.62 6.44
CA GLN A 385 12.10 -13.95 6.20
C GLN A 385 11.17 -14.36 7.36
N ARG A 386 11.58 -14.07 8.61
CA ARG A 386 10.84 -14.49 9.81
C ARG A 386 10.26 -13.33 10.63
N ASN A 387 10.93 -12.17 10.63
CA ASN A 387 10.54 -11.02 11.42
C ASN A 387 9.84 -9.95 10.58
N LEU A 388 9.14 -9.03 11.25
CA LEU A 388 8.52 -7.88 10.58
C LEU A 388 9.46 -6.68 10.60
N LEU A 389 9.67 -6.07 9.44
CA LEU A 389 10.40 -4.81 9.31
C LEU A 389 9.42 -3.71 8.88
N ARG A 390 9.31 -2.68 9.72
CA ARG A 390 8.57 -1.46 9.44
C ARG A 390 9.51 -0.34 9.03
N ILE A 391 9.17 0.33 7.94
CA ILE A 391 9.88 1.49 7.43
C ILE A 391 8.95 2.70 7.51
N TYR A 392 9.43 3.83 7.99
CA TYR A 392 8.63 5.05 8.10
C TYR A 392 9.33 6.29 7.51
N PRO A 393 8.56 7.30 7.05
CA PRO A 393 9.12 8.54 6.52
C PRO A 393 9.97 9.28 7.56
N LYS A 394 11.04 9.94 7.12
CA LYS A 394 11.85 10.80 8.00
C LYS A 394 11.08 12.05 8.46
N GLY A 395 11.43 12.55 9.64
CA GLY A 395 10.78 13.72 10.25
C GLY A 395 10.82 15.00 9.39
N THR A 396 11.84 15.18 8.54
CA THR A 396 11.95 16.35 7.64
C THR A 396 10.93 16.37 6.51
N ARG A 397 10.09 15.34 6.36
CA ARG A 397 8.96 15.32 5.39
C ARG A 397 7.73 16.01 5.95
N PHE A 398 7.89 17.26 6.38
CA PHE A 398 6.83 18.04 7.01
C PHE A 398 5.56 18.18 6.14
N ASN A 399 5.71 18.18 4.82
CA ASN A 399 4.60 18.24 3.86
C ASN A 399 3.91 16.89 3.60
N SER A 400 4.20 15.85 4.40
CA SER A 400 3.65 14.51 4.23
C SER A 400 3.97 13.87 2.87
N SER A 401 5.11 14.23 2.27
CA SER A 401 5.63 13.53 1.09
C SER A 401 6.04 12.10 1.42
N ASN A 402 6.20 11.27 0.39
CA ASN A 402 6.56 9.85 0.54
C ASN A 402 7.89 9.50 -0.13
N TYR A 403 8.55 8.49 0.40
CA TYR A 403 9.87 8.00 -0.04
C TYR A 403 9.76 6.92 -1.13
N ASN A 404 10.89 6.39 -1.60
CA ASN A 404 10.89 5.31 -2.58
C ASN A 404 10.59 3.96 -1.88
N PRO A 405 9.45 3.30 -2.16
CA PRO A 405 9.11 2.06 -1.45
C PRO A 405 9.98 0.87 -1.87
N MET A 406 10.61 0.95 -3.05
CA MET A 406 11.37 -0.16 -3.64
C MET A 406 12.52 -0.64 -2.75
N ILE A 407 13.20 0.28 -2.04
CA ILE A 407 14.32 -0.11 -1.17
C ILE A 407 13.81 -1.07 -0.08
N GLY A 408 12.65 -0.78 0.52
CA GLY A 408 12.03 -1.65 1.51
C GLY A 408 11.62 -3.01 0.92
N TRP A 409 10.88 -3.00 -0.18
CA TRP A 409 10.37 -4.23 -0.79
C TRP A 409 11.47 -5.14 -1.34
N MET A 410 12.54 -4.58 -1.91
CA MET A 410 13.71 -5.35 -2.36
C MET A 410 14.40 -6.10 -1.21
N HIS A 411 14.32 -5.56 0.01
CA HIS A 411 14.87 -6.16 1.22
C HIS A 411 13.83 -6.95 2.03
N GLY A 412 12.65 -7.20 1.44
CA GLY A 412 11.57 -8.00 2.04
C GLY A 412 10.80 -7.29 3.16
N ALA A 413 10.96 -5.98 3.35
CA ALA A 413 10.25 -5.23 4.38
C ALA A 413 8.73 -5.26 4.14
N GLN A 414 8.00 -5.71 5.15
CA GLN A 414 6.56 -5.96 5.06
C GLN A 414 5.74 -4.70 5.27
N MET A 415 6.17 -3.84 6.21
CA MET A 415 5.43 -2.66 6.65
C MET A 415 6.08 -1.38 6.14
N VAL A 416 5.99 -1.12 4.83
CA VAL A 416 6.49 0.12 4.22
C VAL A 416 5.43 1.22 4.40
N ALA A 417 5.56 2.00 5.48
CA ALA A 417 4.55 2.96 5.93
C ALA A 417 4.56 4.25 5.11
N PHE A 418 3.39 4.70 4.66
CA PHE A 418 3.21 5.87 3.80
C PHE A 418 2.22 6.87 4.40
N ASN A 419 2.48 8.16 4.19
CA ASN A 419 1.53 9.23 4.44
C ASN A 419 0.40 9.14 3.40
N MET A 420 -0.76 8.61 3.80
CA MET A 420 -1.89 8.32 2.91
C MET A 420 -2.66 9.56 2.47
N GLN A 421 -2.52 10.66 3.22
CA GLN A 421 -3.03 12.00 2.92
C GLN A 421 -2.14 12.77 1.94
N GLY A 422 -0.96 12.24 1.61
CA GLY A 422 -0.09 12.79 0.57
C GLY A 422 -0.56 12.42 -0.84
N TYR A 423 0.21 12.81 -1.86
CA TYR A 423 -0.06 12.46 -3.26
C TYR A 423 1.21 12.22 -4.06
N GLY A 424 1.05 11.67 -5.26
CA GLY A 424 2.10 11.57 -6.27
C GLY A 424 2.68 10.17 -6.46
N LYS A 425 3.66 10.09 -7.36
CA LYS A 425 4.17 8.84 -7.95
C LYS A 425 4.60 7.74 -6.98
N ARG A 426 5.01 8.09 -5.77
CA ARG A 426 5.41 7.12 -4.74
C ARG A 426 4.19 6.46 -4.13
N LEU A 427 3.19 7.26 -3.76
CA LEU A 427 1.92 6.76 -3.24
C LEU A 427 1.17 5.96 -4.31
N TRP A 428 1.22 6.40 -5.58
CA TRP A 428 0.63 5.63 -6.68
C TRP A 428 1.27 4.25 -6.83
N ALA A 429 2.59 4.12 -6.68
CA ALA A 429 3.26 2.83 -6.71
C ALA A 429 2.84 1.93 -5.53
N MET A 430 2.71 2.50 -4.32
CA MET A 430 2.16 1.81 -3.15
C MET A 430 0.74 1.30 -3.41
N GLN A 431 -0.17 2.17 -3.84
CA GLN A 431 -1.54 1.81 -4.21
C GLN A 431 -1.55 0.74 -5.32
N GLY A 432 -0.65 0.86 -6.30
CA GLY A 432 -0.51 -0.10 -7.38
C GLY A 432 -0.13 -1.49 -6.90
N LEU A 433 0.90 -1.63 -6.07
CA LEU A 433 1.28 -2.92 -5.50
C LEU A 433 0.11 -3.55 -4.75
N PHE A 434 -0.61 -2.78 -3.93
CA PHE A 434 -1.71 -3.29 -3.12
C PHE A 434 -3.05 -3.44 -3.85
N ARG A 435 -3.11 -3.15 -5.16
CA ARG A 435 -4.20 -3.65 -6.02
C ARG A 435 -4.05 -5.14 -6.35
N SER A 436 -2.84 -5.70 -6.16
CA SER A 436 -2.60 -7.14 -6.26
C SER A 436 -3.54 -7.93 -5.35
N ASN A 437 -3.69 -9.22 -5.64
CA ASN A 437 -4.36 -10.17 -4.75
C ASN A 437 -5.77 -9.72 -4.30
N GLY A 438 -6.57 -9.22 -5.26
CA GLY A 438 -7.92 -8.73 -5.00
C GLY A 438 -8.02 -7.48 -4.13
N GLY A 439 -6.94 -6.71 -3.99
CA GLY A 439 -6.97 -5.47 -3.20
C GLY A 439 -7.07 -5.69 -1.69
N CYS A 440 -6.80 -6.89 -1.20
CA CYS A 440 -7.07 -7.27 0.18
C CYS A 440 -6.07 -6.69 1.22
N GLY A 441 -5.06 -5.97 0.75
CA GLY A 441 -4.05 -5.31 1.58
C GLY A 441 -2.89 -6.20 2.04
N TYR A 442 -2.88 -7.47 1.62
CA TYR A 442 -1.80 -8.43 1.83
C TYR A 442 -1.34 -9.01 0.49
N VAL A 443 -0.04 -8.89 0.20
CA VAL A 443 0.56 -9.37 -1.04
C VAL A 443 1.72 -10.29 -0.71
N LYS A 444 1.63 -11.58 -1.08
CA LYS A 444 2.68 -12.56 -0.81
C LYS A 444 3.98 -12.12 -1.48
N LYS A 445 5.07 -12.13 -0.71
CA LYS A 445 6.41 -11.83 -1.18
C LYS A 445 6.84 -12.84 -2.25
N PRO A 446 7.78 -12.49 -3.14
CA PRO A 446 8.43 -13.47 -4.01
C PRO A 446 9.18 -14.53 -3.20
N ASP A 447 9.25 -15.76 -3.70
CA ASP A 447 9.86 -16.90 -2.98
C ASP A 447 11.32 -16.66 -2.58
N PHE A 448 12.07 -15.94 -3.40
CA PHE A 448 13.47 -15.57 -3.13
C PHE A 448 13.64 -14.60 -1.95
N LEU A 449 12.57 -13.92 -1.48
CA LEU A 449 12.56 -13.10 -0.26
C LEU A 449 12.02 -13.83 0.98
N MET A 450 11.65 -15.10 0.83
CA MET A 450 11.05 -15.92 1.88
C MET A 450 11.90 -17.15 2.23
N THR A 451 12.67 -17.65 1.26
CA THR A 451 13.42 -18.91 1.39
C THR A 451 14.92 -18.67 1.26
N MET A 452 15.72 -19.59 1.80
CA MET A 452 17.15 -19.69 1.52
C MET A 452 17.37 -20.69 0.39
N ASP A 453 18.42 -20.49 -0.41
CA ASP A 453 18.80 -21.48 -1.42
C ASP A 453 19.45 -22.73 -0.77
N GLU A 454 19.75 -23.75 -1.60
CA GLU A 454 20.38 -25.00 -1.15
C GLU A 454 21.75 -24.80 -0.46
N GLY A 455 22.37 -23.62 -0.60
CA GLY A 455 23.62 -23.23 0.02
C GLY A 455 23.47 -22.33 1.26
N ASN A 456 22.26 -22.18 1.82
CA ASN A 456 21.94 -21.23 2.89
C ASN A 456 22.23 -19.75 2.52
N LYS A 457 22.29 -19.43 1.23
CA LYS A 457 22.40 -18.04 0.78
C LYS A 457 21.01 -17.44 0.67
N VAL A 458 20.96 -16.16 0.99
CA VAL A 458 19.77 -15.33 0.84
C VAL A 458 19.93 -14.50 -0.43
N PHE A 459 18.81 -14.07 -1.00
CA PHE A 459 18.80 -13.14 -2.12
C PHE A 459 19.61 -11.87 -1.78
N ASP A 460 20.50 -11.47 -2.69
CA ASP A 460 21.24 -10.23 -2.64
C ASP A 460 20.60 -9.20 -3.59
N PRO A 461 20.00 -8.12 -3.08
CA PRO A 461 19.37 -7.09 -3.91
C PRO A 461 20.32 -6.36 -4.87
N GLU A 462 21.64 -6.44 -4.67
CA GLU A 462 22.64 -5.86 -5.57
C GLU A 462 23.12 -6.82 -6.66
N GLU A 463 22.77 -8.11 -6.57
CA GLU A 463 23.17 -9.10 -7.55
C GLU A 463 22.55 -8.81 -8.92
N LYS A 464 23.39 -8.90 -9.96
CA LYS A 464 22.95 -8.74 -11.35
C LYS A 464 22.30 -10.03 -11.84
N LEU A 465 20.98 -10.06 -11.80
CA LEU A 465 20.19 -11.18 -12.30
C LEU A 465 20.02 -11.15 -13.83
N PRO A 466 19.92 -12.33 -14.49
CA PRO A 466 19.56 -12.40 -15.89
C PRO A 466 18.09 -11.99 -16.12
N VAL A 467 17.76 -11.64 -17.35
CA VAL A 467 16.37 -11.36 -17.74
C VAL A 467 15.54 -12.63 -17.60
N LYS A 468 14.47 -12.57 -16.81
CA LYS A 468 13.53 -13.67 -16.58
C LYS A 468 12.41 -13.70 -17.61
N THR A 469 11.92 -12.53 -18.02
CA THR A 469 10.86 -12.39 -19.03
C THR A 469 10.92 -11.03 -19.69
N CYS A 470 10.32 -10.87 -20.87
CA CYS A 470 10.08 -9.58 -21.49
C CYS A 470 8.59 -9.25 -21.51
N LEU A 471 8.19 -8.16 -20.83
CA LEU A 471 6.84 -7.62 -20.94
C LEU A 471 6.76 -6.69 -22.15
N LYS A 472 5.89 -7.04 -23.10
CA LYS A 472 5.46 -6.15 -24.17
C LYS A 472 4.13 -5.48 -23.80
N VAL A 473 4.09 -4.16 -23.94
CA VAL A 473 2.92 -3.33 -23.66
C VAL A 473 2.55 -2.58 -24.92
N ARG A 474 1.37 -2.86 -25.48
CA ARG A 474 0.78 -2.08 -26.56
C ARG A 474 -0.30 -1.15 -26.00
N VAL A 475 -0.17 0.15 -26.27
CA VAL A 475 -1.16 1.17 -25.93
C VAL A 475 -1.98 1.44 -27.19
N TYR A 476 -3.22 0.94 -27.25
CA TYR A 476 -4.08 1.17 -28.40
C TYR A 476 -4.60 2.60 -28.41
N MET A 477 -5.37 2.93 -27.38
CA MET A 477 -6.14 4.16 -27.34
C MET A 477 -6.67 4.44 -25.93
N SER A 478 -7.27 5.62 -25.76
CA SER A 478 -8.03 5.98 -24.58
C SER A 478 -9.43 6.47 -24.94
N ASP A 479 -10.40 6.22 -24.05
CA ASP A 479 -11.79 6.66 -24.20
C ASP A 479 -12.37 7.05 -22.83
N GLY A 480 -13.54 7.71 -22.82
CA GLY A 480 -14.30 8.08 -21.62
C GLY A 480 -14.04 9.49 -21.10
N TRP A 481 -13.02 10.20 -21.61
CA TRP A 481 -12.66 11.55 -21.15
C TRP A 481 -13.82 12.55 -21.22
N ARG A 482 -14.63 12.53 -22.29
CA ARG A 482 -15.77 13.45 -22.45
C ARG A 482 -16.92 13.23 -21.47
N LEU A 483 -16.97 12.04 -20.86
CA LEU A 483 -17.99 11.69 -19.88
C LEU A 483 -17.60 12.18 -18.49
N ASP A 484 -16.30 12.20 -18.19
CA ASP A 484 -15.79 12.58 -16.87
C ASP A 484 -15.36 14.04 -16.80
N PHE A 485 -15.01 14.66 -17.92
CA PHE A 485 -14.43 16.01 -17.97
C PHE A 485 -15.24 16.97 -18.84
N LYS A 486 -15.26 18.24 -18.41
CA LYS A 486 -15.81 19.33 -19.21
C LYS A 486 -14.93 19.56 -20.44
N PRO A 487 -15.48 20.04 -21.58
CA PRO A 487 -14.70 20.31 -22.78
C PRO A 487 -13.52 21.27 -22.58
N THR A 488 -13.57 22.15 -21.58
CA THR A 488 -12.51 23.13 -21.30
C THR A 488 -11.64 22.75 -20.10
N HIS A 489 -11.61 21.46 -19.73
CA HIS A 489 -10.92 21.03 -18.51
C HIS A 489 -9.40 21.12 -18.64
N PHE A 490 -8.86 20.62 -19.76
CA PHE A 490 -7.44 20.68 -20.05
C PHE A 490 -7.14 21.95 -20.85
N ASP A 491 -7.71 22.04 -22.05
CA ASP A 491 -7.55 23.19 -22.91
C ASP A 491 -8.74 24.15 -22.91
N THR A 492 -8.48 25.46 -22.83
CA THR A 492 -9.57 26.45 -22.85
C THR A 492 -10.21 26.61 -24.25
N TYR A 493 -9.43 26.42 -25.32
CA TYR A 493 -9.81 26.79 -26.69
C TYR A 493 -9.71 25.65 -27.73
N SER A 494 -9.33 24.46 -27.29
CA SER A 494 -9.11 23.26 -28.09
C SER A 494 -9.52 22.01 -27.32
N PRO A 495 -9.73 20.87 -28.00
CA PRO A 495 -9.57 19.57 -27.37
C PRO A 495 -8.12 19.32 -26.94
N PRO A 496 -7.89 18.39 -26.01
CA PRO A 496 -6.56 18.09 -25.46
C PRO A 496 -5.61 17.44 -26.49
N ASP A 497 -4.31 17.60 -26.21
CA ASP A 497 -3.15 17.06 -26.90
C ASP A 497 -2.53 15.89 -26.10
N PHE A 498 -3.21 14.73 -26.10
CA PHE A 498 -2.87 13.64 -25.18
C PHE A 498 -1.66 12.79 -25.59
N TYR A 499 -0.90 12.37 -24.58
CA TYR A 499 0.11 11.30 -24.68
C TYR A 499 0.16 10.45 -23.41
N VAL A 500 0.75 9.25 -23.51
CA VAL A 500 0.91 8.31 -22.39
C VAL A 500 2.38 8.11 -22.06
N LYS A 501 2.73 8.24 -20.78
CA LYS A 501 4.01 7.78 -20.22
C LYS A 501 3.85 6.34 -19.73
N VAL A 502 4.72 5.45 -20.19
CA VAL A 502 4.72 4.01 -19.85
C VAL A 502 6.03 3.66 -19.16
N HIS A 503 5.98 3.41 -17.86
CA HIS A 503 7.17 3.28 -17.02
C HIS A 503 7.14 1.99 -16.19
N ILE A 504 8.30 1.35 -16.01
CA ILE A 504 8.48 0.31 -14.97
C ILE A 504 9.09 0.96 -13.73
N VAL A 505 8.43 0.75 -12.59
CA VAL A 505 8.96 1.01 -11.25
C VAL A 505 9.30 -0.35 -10.66
N GLY A 506 10.55 -0.59 -10.31
CA GLY A 506 11.00 -1.90 -9.85
C GLY A 506 12.43 -1.82 -9.36
N VAL A 507 13.14 -2.95 -9.43
CA VAL A 507 14.60 -2.98 -9.22
C VAL A 507 15.29 -2.03 -10.21
N PRO A 508 16.46 -1.44 -9.86
CA PRO A 508 17.13 -0.48 -10.72
C PRO A 508 17.40 -0.98 -12.15
N ALA A 509 17.72 -2.27 -12.31
CA ALA A 509 17.98 -2.90 -13.61
C ALA A 509 16.76 -2.91 -14.55
N ASP A 510 15.55 -2.95 -13.99
CA ASP A 510 14.29 -3.06 -14.74
C ASP A 510 13.64 -1.70 -15.02
N ALA A 511 14.13 -0.64 -14.38
CA ALA A 511 13.53 0.69 -14.43
C ALA A 511 13.71 1.35 -15.81
N LYS A 512 12.68 1.28 -16.66
CA LYS A 512 12.65 1.87 -18.00
C LYS A 512 11.45 2.78 -18.20
N LYS A 513 11.60 3.77 -19.09
CA LYS A 513 10.57 4.78 -19.37
C LYS A 513 10.40 5.00 -20.87
N PHE A 514 9.15 5.01 -21.31
CA PHE A 514 8.76 5.39 -22.66
C PHE A 514 7.64 6.43 -22.64
N LYS A 515 7.44 7.08 -23.78
CA LYS A 515 6.36 8.02 -24.04
C LYS A 515 5.77 7.67 -25.41
N THR A 516 4.45 7.71 -25.56
CA THR A 516 3.82 7.68 -26.88
C THR A 516 4.06 8.97 -27.65
N GLU A 517 3.72 8.98 -28.93
CA GLU A 517 3.49 10.24 -29.64
C GLU A 517 2.39 11.06 -28.95
N THR A 518 2.51 12.38 -29.06
CA THR A 518 1.44 13.30 -28.69
C THR A 518 0.44 13.35 -29.84
N LEU A 519 -0.85 13.20 -29.53
CA LEU A 519 -1.93 13.31 -30.50
C LEU A 519 -2.72 14.57 -30.24
N ASP A 520 -2.61 15.51 -31.18
CA ASP A 520 -3.14 16.84 -30.99
C ASP A 520 -4.67 16.88 -31.19
N ASN A 521 -5.35 17.68 -30.37
CA ASN A 521 -6.75 18.09 -30.50
C ASN A 521 -7.74 16.91 -30.59
N THR A 522 -7.59 15.89 -29.73
CA THR A 522 -8.49 14.72 -29.70
C THR A 522 -8.89 14.28 -28.30
N TRP A 523 -10.20 14.05 -28.12
CA TRP A 523 -10.75 13.44 -26.90
C TRP A 523 -10.75 11.90 -26.93
N ILE A 524 -10.37 11.30 -28.07
CA ILE A 524 -10.35 9.85 -28.29
C ILE A 524 -9.00 9.50 -28.95
N PRO A 525 -7.87 9.63 -28.22
CA PRO A 525 -6.55 9.41 -28.79
C PRO A 525 -6.35 7.93 -29.13
N VAL A 526 -5.85 7.62 -30.34
CA VAL A 526 -5.50 6.28 -30.81
C VAL A 526 -4.01 6.26 -31.18
N TRP A 527 -3.17 5.81 -30.25
CA TRP A 527 -1.71 5.79 -30.42
C TRP A 527 -1.23 4.55 -31.17
N ASN A 528 -1.77 3.38 -30.84
CA ASN A 528 -1.35 2.07 -31.37
C ASN A 528 0.18 1.84 -31.34
N GLN A 529 0.81 2.14 -30.20
CA GLN A 529 2.27 2.00 -30.02
C GLN A 529 2.61 0.88 -29.05
N GLU A 530 3.72 0.19 -29.30
CA GLU A 530 4.20 -0.95 -28.50
C GLU A 530 5.58 -0.67 -27.89
N PHE A 531 5.75 -1.10 -26.64
CA PHE A 531 6.98 -0.95 -25.86
C PHE A 531 7.39 -2.29 -25.26
N SER A 532 8.69 -2.55 -25.19
CA SER A 532 9.26 -3.78 -24.63
C SER A 532 10.13 -3.52 -23.41
N PHE A 533 9.89 -4.30 -22.35
CA PHE A 533 10.55 -4.23 -21.05
C PHE A 533 11.16 -5.59 -20.71
N PRO A 534 12.47 -5.79 -20.90
CA PRO A 534 13.16 -6.93 -20.31
C PRO A 534 13.19 -6.76 -18.79
N LEU A 535 12.76 -7.79 -18.06
CA LEU A 535 12.61 -7.77 -16.60
C LEU A 535 13.46 -8.88 -15.98
N THR A 536 14.32 -8.50 -15.05
CA THR A 536 15.14 -9.39 -14.23
C THR A 536 14.36 -9.86 -12.99
N VAL A 537 13.53 -8.98 -12.41
CA VAL A 537 12.72 -9.26 -11.21
C VAL A 537 11.27 -8.83 -11.44
N PRO A 538 10.53 -9.51 -12.35
CA PRO A 538 9.14 -9.16 -12.69
C PRO A 538 8.20 -9.19 -11.47
N GLU A 539 8.52 -9.96 -10.43
CA GLU A 539 7.73 -10.09 -9.21
C GLU A 539 7.67 -8.82 -8.36
N LEU A 540 8.66 -7.92 -8.51
CA LEU A 540 8.69 -6.62 -7.84
C LEU A 540 8.45 -5.45 -8.82
N ALA A 541 8.24 -5.73 -10.09
CA ALA A 541 8.00 -4.71 -11.11
C ALA A 541 6.55 -4.21 -11.08
N ILE A 542 6.38 -2.90 -11.21
CA ILE A 542 5.10 -2.19 -11.26
C ILE A 542 5.07 -1.37 -12.54
N LEU A 543 4.10 -1.67 -13.42
CA LEU A 543 3.81 -0.89 -14.60
C LEU A 543 3.04 0.37 -14.20
N ARG A 544 3.66 1.54 -14.36
CA ARG A 544 3.02 2.83 -14.17
C ARG A 544 2.66 3.46 -15.51
N LEU A 545 1.40 3.84 -15.63
CA LEU A 545 0.81 4.53 -16.76
C LEU A 545 0.38 5.91 -16.31
N GLU A 546 0.68 6.93 -17.10
CA GLU A 546 0.33 8.31 -16.81
C GLU A 546 -0.03 9.02 -18.11
N VAL A 547 -1.30 9.40 -18.27
CA VAL A 547 -1.79 10.20 -19.39
C VAL A 547 -1.65 11.67 -19.03
N ARG A 548 -1.14 12.45 -19.98
CA ARG A 548 -0.97 13.90 -19.85
C ARG A 548 -1.45 14.61 -21.09
N ASP A 549 -1.88 15.84 -20.89
CA ASP A 549 -2.09 16.81 -21.96
C ASP A 549 -0.78 17.58 -22.18
N HIS A 550 -0.44 17.88 -23.43
CA HIS A 550 0.78 18.59 -23.77
C HIS A 550 0.52 20.08 -23.98
N ASP A 551 1.14 20.91 -23.16
CA ASP A 551 0.98 22.36 -23.24
C ASP A 551 2.27 23.01 -23.76
N THR A 552 2.17 23.72 -24.89
CA THR A 552 3.33 24.42 -25.46
C THR A 552 3.73 25.61 -24.57
N GLY A 553 4.89 25.52 -23.92
CA GLY A 553 5.45 26.62 -23.11
C GLY A 553 4.97 26.63 -21.65
N GLU A 554 4.11 25.69 -21.26
CA GLU A 554 3.65 25.48 -19.89
C GLU A 554 3.98 24.05 -19.42
N LYS A 555 3.55 23.71 -18.20
CA LYS A 555 3.75 22.37 -17.67
C LYS A 555 2.54 21.51 -18.04
N ASP A 556 2.78 20.52 -18.90
CA ASP A 556 1.83 19.47 -19.28
C ASP A 556 0.84 19.10 -18.17
N ASP A 557 -0.45 19.28 -18.45
CA ASP A 557 -1.51 18.95 -17.53
C ASP A 557 -1.63 17.44 -17.25
N PHE A 558 -2.12 17.12 -16.05
CA PHE A 558 -2.33 15.74 -15.64
C PHE A 558 -3.69 15.26 -16.13
N GLY A 559 -3.72 14.20 -16.93
CA GLY A 559 -4.94 13.52 -17.35
C GLY A 559 -5.38 12.45 -16.35
N GLY A 560 -4.54 11.45 -16.14
CA GLY A 560 -4.87 10.30 -15.30
C GLY A 560 -3.69 9.37 -15.10
N GLN A 561 -3.76 8.50 -14.10
CA GLN A 561 -2.71 7.54 -13.82
C GLN A 561 -3.25 6.19 -13.35
N ILE A 562 -2.42 5.16 -13.48
CA ILE A 562 -2.59 3.90 -12.75
C ILE A 562 -1.23 3.22 -12.58
N CYS A 563 -1.07 2.48 -11.49
CA CYS A 563 0.03 1.56 -11.29
C CYS A 563 -0.51 0.13 -11.19
N LEU A 564 0.08 -0.80 -11.93
CA LEU A 564 -0.33 -2.20 -11.99
C LEU A 564 0.88 -3.11 -11.68
N PRO A 565 0.74 -4.08 -10.75
CA PRO A 565 1.78 -5.05 -10.45
C PRO A 565 2.00 -5.96 -11.66
N VAL A 566 3.22 -6.03 -12.19
CA VAL A 566 3.51 -6.79 -13.42
C VAL A 566 3.20 -8.27 -13.24
N ARG A 567 3.50 -8.83 -12.06
CA ARG A 567 3.22 -10.23 -11.72
C ARG A 567 1.75 -10.63 -11.87
N ASP A 568 0.81 -9.72 -11.62
CA ASP A 568 -0.62 -10.02 -11.63
C ASP A 568 -1.32 -9.53 -12.91
N LEU A 569 -0.58 -8.97 -13.87
CA LEU A 569 -1.14 -8.55 -15.16
C LEU A 569 -1.66 -9.74 -15.96
N ARG A 570 -2.92 -9.66 -16.38
CA ARG A 570 -3.53 -10.61 -17.29
C ARG A 570 -3.05 -10.35 -18.72
N PRO A 571 -2.50 -11.35 -19.43
CA PRO A 571 -2.11 -11.19 -20.84
C PRO A 571 -3.32 -10.89 -21.75
N GLY A 572 -3.05 -10.51 -22.99
CA GLY A 572 -4.06 -10.20 -24.00
C GLY A 572 -4.52 -8.74 -23.95
N ILE A 573 -5.66 -8.42 -24.59
CA ILE A 573 -6.21 -7.06 -24.67
C ILE A 573 -7.06 -6.79 -23.44
N ARG A 574 -6.69 -5.80 -22.63
CA ARG A 574 -7.33 -5.43 -21.36
C ARG A 574 -7.76 -3.97 -21.35
N THR A 575 -8.86 -3.70 -20.65
CA THR A 575 -9.25 -2.35 -20.27
C THR A 575 -8.57 -1.95 -18.98
N VAL A 576 -8.02 -0.75 -18.96
CA VAL A 576 -7.25 -0.21 -17.85
C VAL A 576 -7.89 1.11 -17.40
N PRO A 577 -8.75 1.09 -16.36
CA PRO A 577 -9.35 2.30 -15.80
C PRO A 577 -8.30 3.26 -15.25
N LEU A 578 -8.50 4.56 -15.46
CA LEU A 578 -7.58 5.59 -14.97
C LEU A 578 -8.09 6.22 -13.68
N HIS A 579 -7.15 6.71 -12.89
CA HIS A 579 -7.40 7.36 -11.60
C HIS A 579 -6.90 8.80 -11.61
N ASP A 580 -7.45 9.61 -10.73
CA ASP A 580 -6.98 10.96 -10.48
C ASP A 580 -5.65 11.00 -9.69
N ARG A 581 -5.25 12.19 -9.26
CA ARG A 581 -4.00 12.42 -8.52
C ARG A 581 -4.00 11.80 -7.12
N ASP A 582 -5.18 11.62 -6.52
CA ASP A 582 -5.36 11.06 -5.19
C ASP A 582 -5.50 9.53 -5.26
N GLY A 583 -5.63 8.99 -6.48
CA GLY A 583 -5.79 7.56 -6.72
C GLY A 583 -7.25 7.12 -6.68
N LYS A 584 -8.21 8.04 -6.80
CA LYS A 584 -9.63 7.75 -6.93
C LYS A 584 -9.97 7.43 -8.39
N ASN A 585 -10.79 6.41 -8.61
CA ASN A 585 -11.15 5.95 -9.95
C ASN A 585 -11.98 6.99 -10.69
N PHE A 586 -11.70 7.19 -11.98
CA PHE A 586 -12.62 7.87 -12.88
C PHE A 586 -13.80 6.95 -13.22
N ASN A 587 -14.95 7.54 -13.59
CA ASN A 587 -16.15 6.74 -13.85
C ASN A 587 -16.09 6.05 -15.22
N SER A 588 -15.49 6.71 -16.21
CA SER A 588 -15.54 6.28 -17.61
C SER A 588 -14.16 6.22 -18.26
N THR A 589 -13.21 7.02 -17.79
CA THR A 589 -11.92 7.22 -18.43
C THR A 589 -11.01 6.00 -18.28
N ARG A 590 -10.58 5.44 -19.42
CA ARG A 590 -9.83 4.19 -19.48
C ARG A 590 -8.89 4.12 -20.69
N LEU A 591 -7.86 3.29 -20.59
CA LEU A 591 -7.00 2.88 -21.69
C LEU A 591 -7.40 1.49 -22.19
N LEU A 592 -7.30 1.26 -23.49
CA LEU A 592 -7.31 -0.09 -24.06
C LEU A 592 -5.86 -0.48 -24.37
N MET A 593 -5.41 -1.59 -23.80
CA MET A 593 -4.00 -1.99 -23.87
C MET A 593 -3.88 -3.49 -24.13
N ARG A 594 -2.73 -3.94 -24.64
CA ARG A 594 -2.38 -5.35 -24.70
C ARG A 594 -1.10 -5.64 -23.93
N PHE A 595 -1.11 -6.72 -23.16
CA PHE A 595 0.02 -7.23 -22.42
C PHE A 595 0.43 -8.59 -22.98
N GLU A 596 1.72 -8.77 -23.24
CA GLU A 596 2.30 -10.03 -23.70
C GLU A 596 3.60 -10.29 -22.96
N PHE A 597 3.74 -11.49 -22.40
CA PHE A 597 4.96 -11.95 -21.75
C PHE A 597 5.67 -12.89 -22.72
N VAL A 598 6.94 -12.59 -23.02
CA VAL A 598 7.80 -13.33 -23.95
C VAL A 598 8.98 -13.94 -23.20
#